data_AF-A0AAD7AMV7-F1
#
_entry.id   AF-A0AAD7AMV7-F1
#
_cell.length_a   1.000
_cell.length_b   1.000
_cell.length_c   1.000
_cell.angle_alpha   90.00
_cell.angle_beta   90.00
_cell.angle_gamma   90.00
#
_symmetry.space_group_name_H-M   'P 1'
#
loop_
_entity.id
_entity.type
_entity.pdbx_description
1 polymer ?
#
loop_
_entity_poly.entity_id
_entity_poly.type
_entity_poly.pdbx_seq_one_letter_code
_entity_poly.pdbx_strand_id
1 'polypeptide(L)'
;MELPKRFDKKERYFLDIFFQGRARMVNHHKEVSPYNAFKSEKAAELREGMWYNSKALNGTHDSTVGKGVNAPELHREYYDEYANLNDTENAALVQRFTENCNTTKIRRATPKAHVQDVVNTVRNMQMLMTTLSNRVGIEGTFVIVRNNTDFNMLLQWHFTSKLERYMPLAVRRCWDTGEAGGMLEAVAIAGCDTINLLRTAPQKAAFAKGEIRDSIHKMLVEITGNPNAVMIYVYKE
;
A
#
# COMPACT_ATOMS: atom_id res chain seq x y z
N MET A 1 -7.16 33.72 3.44
CA MET A 1 -7.51 32.94 4.65
C MET A 1 -9.04 32.94 4.91
N GLU A 2 -9.89 32.75 3.89
CA GLU A 2 -11.35 32.88 4.06
C GLU A 2 -12.11 31.54 4.15
N LEU A 3 -11.56 30.47 3.58
CA LEU A 3 -12.19 29.14 3.58
C LEU A 3 -12.44 28.55 4.99
N PRO A 4 -11.52 28.66 5.97
CA PRO A 4 -11.75 28.15 7.32
C PRO A 4 -12.95 28.80 8.01
N LYS A 5 -13.05 30.14 7.88
CA LYS A 5 -14.13 30.93 8.48
C LYS A 5 -15.47 30.68 7.80
N ARG A 6 -15.47 30.45 6.48
CA ARG A 6 -16.69 30.22 5.69
C ARG A 6 -17.33 28.85 5.90
N PHE A 7 -16.54 27.84 6.23
CA PHE A 7 -16.99 26.44 6.30
C PHE A 7 -16.86 25.82 7.70
N ASP A 8 -16.45 26.61 8.69
CA ASP A 8 -16.23 26.15 10.07
C ASP A 8 -15.37 24.87 10.14
N LYS A 9 -14.24 24.90 9.43
CA LYS A 9 -13.24 23.82 9.46
C LYS A 9 -11.87 24.41 9.72
N LYS A 10 -11.01 23.63 10.39
CA LYS A 10 -9.62 24.00 10.67
C LYS A 10 -8.86 24.26 9.36
N GLU A 11 -7.92 25.21 9.35
CA GLU A 11 -7.07 25.50 8.18
C GLU A 11 -6.40 24.24 7.61
N ARG A 12 -5.92 23.37 8.50
CA ARG A 12 -5.30 22.09 8.14
C ARG A 12 -6.21 21.19 7.30
N TYR A 13 -7.53 21.23 7.51
CA TYR A 13 -8.50 20.49 6.69
C TYR A 13 -8.42 20.89 5.21
N PHE A 14 -8.29 22.19 4.93
CA PHE A 14 -8.14 22.69 3.58
C PHE A 14 -6.76 22.41 3.02
N LEU A 15 -5.71 22.52 3.84
CA LEU A 15 -4.35 22.16 3.42
C LEU A 15 -4.27 20.68 3.05
N ASP A 16 -4.87 19.77 3.81
CA ASP A 16 -4.87 18.33 3.50
C ASP A 16 -5.66 18.04 2.20
N ILE A 17 -6.72 18.81 1.92
CA ILE A 17 -7.43 18.73 0.64
C ILE A 17 -6.56 19.26 -0.52
N PHE A 18 -5.96 20.44 -0.35
CA PHE A 18 -5.21 21.15 -1.38
C PHE A 18 -3.78 20.66 -1.59
N PHE A 19 -3.20 19.91 -0.66
CA PHE A 19 -1.83 19.42 -0.75
C PHE A 19 -1.75 17.89 -0.71
N GLN A 20 -2.67 17.20 -0.05
CA GLN A 20 -2.65 15.73 0.05
C GLN A 20 -3.80 15.07 -0.72
N GLY A 21 -4.69 15.86 -1.35
CA GLY A 21 -5.78 15.31 -2.16
C GLY A 21 -6.83 14.55 -1.34
N ARG A 22 -6.86 14.77 -0.01
CA ARG A 22 -7.58 13.95 0.99
C ARG A 22 -7.00 12.55 1.22
N ALA A 23 -5.80 12.25 0.74
CA ALA A 23 -5.10 11.04 1.13
C ALA A 23 -4.82 11.14 2.63
N ARG A 24 -5.63 10.46 3.45
CA ARG A 24 -5.35 10.31 4.87
C ARG A 24 -4.17 9.37 4.99
N MET A 25 -2.96 9.91 4.90
CA MET A 25 -1.80 9.23 5.45
C MET A 25 -2.12 8.94 6.91
N VAL A 26 -1.80 7.73 7.37
CA VAL A 26 -2.18 7.24 8.70
C VAL A 26 -1.60 8.20 9.76
N ASN A 27 -2.40 9.19 10.14
CA ASN A 27 -2.08 10.08 11.23
C ASN A 27 -2.32 9.26 12.49
N HIS A 28 -1.25 8.68 13.01
CA HIS A 28 -1.29 8.13 14.36
C HIS A 28 -1.55 9.30 15.31
N HIS A 29 -2.74 9.32 15.89
CA HIS A 29 -2.96 10.14 17.07
C HIS A 29 -1.98 9.66 18.14
N LYS A 30 -1.16 10.59 18.65
CA LYS A 30 -0.14 10.29 19.67
C LYS A 30 -0.79 9.75 20.96
N GLU A 31 -2.04 10.14 21.20
CA GLU A 31 -2.83 9.74 22.34
C GLU A 31 -4.13 9.08 21.87
N VAL A 32 -4.44 7.93 22.45
CA VAL A 32 -5.72 7.25 22.23
C VAL A 32 -6.76 7.92 23.11
N SER A 33 -7.87 8.37 22.50
CA SER A 33 -9.01 8.89 23.25
C SER A 33 -9.70 7.75 24.02
N PRO A 34 -10.03 7.92 25.32
CA PRO A 34 -10.78 6.92 26.10
C PRO A 34 -12.07 6.47 25.42
N TYR A 35 -12.78 7.40 24.79
CA TYR A 35 -14.00 7.10 24.04
C TYR A 35 -13.76 6.18 22.83
N ASN A 36 -12.62 6.34 22.15
CA ASN A 36 -12.28 5.46 21.02
C ASN A 36 -11.83 4.07 21.50
N ALA A 37 -11.15 3.99 22.65
CA ALA A 37 -10.81 2.72 23.29
C ALA A 37 -12.08 1.96 23.69
N PHE A 38 -13.02 2.62 24.39
CA PHE A 38 -14.31 2.06 24.77
C PHE A 38 -15.10 1.49 23.58
N LYS A 39 -15.26 2.27 22.50
CA LYS A 39 -15.95 1.79 21.29
C LYS A 39 -15.29 0.56 20.68
N SER A 40 -13.97 0.47 20.71
CA SER A 40 -13.26 -0.68 20.16
C SER A 40 -13.49 -1.94 20.99
N GLU A 41 -13.47 -1.82 22.32
CA GLU A 41 -13.72 -2.93 23.26
C GLU A 41 -15.16 -3.40 23.17
N LYS A 42 -16.15 -2.48 23.21
CA LYS A 42 -17.56 -2.82 22.99
C LYS A 42 -17.82 -3.46 21.64
N ALA A 43 -17.19 -2.98 20.57
CA ALA A 43 -17.30 -3.62 19.27
C ALA A 43 -16.66 -5.02 19.24
N ALA A 44 -15.65 -5.30 20.06
CA ALA A 44 -15.07 -6.63 20.21
C ALA A 44 -16.01 -7.57 21.00
N GLU A 45 -16.55 -7.10 22.12
CA GLU A 45 -17.55 -7.83 22.93
C GLU A 45 -18.76 -8.24 22.09
N LEU A 46 -19.32 -7.31 21.31
CA LEU A 46 -20.48 -7.59 20.45
C LEU A 46 -20.15 -8.59 19.33
N ARG A 47 -18.93 -8.55 18.77
CA ARG A 47 -18.49 -9.54 17.77
C ARG A 47 -18.35 -10.92 18.39
N GLU A 48 -17.83 -11.02 19.61
CA GLU A 48 -17.73 -12.30 20.33
C GLU A 48 -19.11 -12.84 20.72
N GLY A 49 -20.00 -11.98 21.25
CA GLY A 49 -21.37 -12.36 21.59
C GLY A 49 -22.19 -12.85 20.38
N MET A 50 -22.04 -12.21 19.22
CA MET A 50 -22.66 -12.67 17.97
C MET A 50 -22.10 -14.03 17.50
N TRP A 51 -20.79 -14.26 17.69
CA TRP A 51 -20.16 -15.55 17.38
C TRP A 51 -20.72 -16.69 18.24
N TYR A 52 -20.87 -16.49 19.55
CA TYR A 52 -21.45 -17.49 20.44
C TYR A 52 -22.92 -17.80 20.13
N ASN A 53 -23.72 -16.78 19.86
CA ASN A 53 -25.15 -16.96 19.50
C ASN A 53 -25.32 -17.65 18.14
N SER A 54 -24.45 -17.38 17.16
CA SER A 54 -24.50 -18.04 15.84
C SER A 54 -24.16 -19.53 15.91
N LYS A 55 -23.26 -19.95 16.82
CA LYS A 55 -22.88 -21.37 16.97
C LYS A 55 -23.97 -22.19 17.67
N ALA A 56 -24.82 -21.55 18.47
CA ALA A 56 -25.97 -22.18 19.14
C ALA A 56 -27.18 -22.39 18.20
N LEU A 57 -27.31 -21.58 17.15
CA LEU A 57 -28.35 -21.75 16.13
C LEU A 57 -27.81 -22.53 14.91
N ASN A 58 -27.83 -23.85 15.01
CA ASN A 58 -27.69 -24.85 13.92
C ASN A 58 -27.21 -24.35 12.56
N GLY A 59 -25.91 -24.04 12.42
CA GLY A 59 -25.15 -24.10 11.15
C GLY A 59 -25.68 -23.28 9.96
N THR A 60 -26.74 -22.49 10.10
CA THR A 60 -27.19 -21.56 9.07
C THR A 60 -26.22 -20.40 9.08
N HIS A 61 -25.41 -20.36 8.02
CA HIS A 61 -24.43 -19.33 7.73
C HIS A 61 -25.15 -18.01 7.41
N ASP A 62 -25.85 -17.44 8.39
CA ASP A 62 -26.47 -16.14 8.23
C ASP A 62 -25.34 -15.11 7.99
N SER A 63 -25.48 -14.38 6.89
CA SER A 63 -24.55 -13.39 6.37
C SER A 63 -24.25 -12.22 7.32
N THR A 64 -24.87 -12.21 8.50
CA THR A 64 -24.69 -11.26 9.60
C THR A 64 -23.46 -11.53 10.46
N VAL A 65 -22.89 -12.75 10.45
CA VAL A 65 -21.69 -13.13 11.25
C VAL A 65 -20.41 -12.37 10.82
N GLY A 66 -20.48 -11.54 9.77
CA GLY A 66 -19.40 -10.65 9.34
C GLY A 66 -19.83 -9.18 9.18
N LYS A 67 -21.06 -8.80 9.54
CA LYS A 67 -21.45 -7.38 9.52
C LYS A 67 -20.74 -6.69 10.67
N GLY A 68 -19.65 -5.98 10.35
CA GLY A 68 -18.96 -5.15 11.32
C GLY A 68 -19.94 -4.21 12.01
N VAL A 69 -19.80 -4.08 13.33
CA VAL A 69 -20.67 -3.19 14.11
C VAL A 69 -20.51 -1.76 13.60
N ASN A 70 -21.62 -1.14 13.20
CA ASN A 70 -21.61 0.23 12.71
C ASN A 70 -21.27 1.20 13.84
N ALA A 71 -20.19 1.97 13.68
CA ALA A 71 -19.74 2.93 14.69
C ALA A 71 -20.82 3.96 15.14
N PRO A 72 -21.71 4.45 14.26
CA PRO A 72 -22.81 5.35 14.67
C PRO A 72 -23.86 4.67 15.55
N GLU A 73 -24.19 3.41 15.27
CA GLU A 73 -25.15 2.63 16.08
C GLU A 73 -24.55 2.34 17.46
N LEU A 74 -23.26 2.01 17.50
CA LEU A 74 -22.53 1.80 18.75
C LEU A 74 -22.52 3.06 19.62
N HIS A 75 -22.37 4.25 19.02
CA HIS A 75 -22.48 5.51 19.75
C HIS A 75 -23.90 5.69 20.31
N ARG A 76 -24.94 5.51 19.49
CA ARG A 76 -26.32 5.74 19.91
C ARG A 76 -26.74 4.86 21.09
N GLU A 77 -26.31 3.60 21.10
CA GLU A 77 -26.78 2.61 22.06
C GLU A 77 -25.94 2.55 23.34
N TYR A 78 -24.64 2.83 23.25
CA TYR A 78 -23.69 2.63 24.36
C TYR A 78 -23.05 3.91 24.86
N TYR A 79 -23.50 5.09 24.41
CA TYR A 79 -22.94 6.36 24.88
C TYR A 79 -23.21 6.60 26.37
N ASP A 80 -24.40 6.25 26.86
CA ASP A 80 -24.76 6.44 28.26
C ASP A 80 -23.94 5.52 29.18
N GLU A 81 -23.59 4.31 28.71
CA GLU A 81 -22.65 3.43 29.42
C GLU A 81 -21.26 4.07 29.54
N TYR A 82 -20.77 4.71 28.48
CA TYR A 82 -19.51 5.44 28.54
C TYR A 82 -19.58 6.65 29.47
N ALA A 83 -20.69 7.40 29.45
CA ALA A 83 -20.88 8.58 30.29
C ALA A 83 -20.88 8.24 31.79
N ASN A 84 -21.20 7.00 32.14
CA ASN A 84 -21.20 6.49 33.51
C ASN A 84 -19.86 5.89 33.97
N LEU A 85 -18.84 5.83 33.10
CA LEU A 85 -17.51 5.30 33.47
C LEU A 85 -16.71 6.30 34.30
N ASN A 86 -16.01 5.78 35.31
CA ASN A 86 -15.10 6.56 36.13
C ASN A 86 -13.76 6.80 35.42
N ASP A 87 -13.03 7.84 35.84
CA ASP A 87 -11.72 8.20 35.26
C ASP A 87 -10.68 7.06 35.36
N THR A 88 -10.75 6.25 36.42
CA THR A 88 -9.89 5.06 36.62
C THR A 88 -10.20 3.94 35.62
N GLU A 89 -11.48 3.75 35.29
CA GLU A 89 -11.93 2.76 34.30
C GLU A 89 -11.56 3.22 32.89
N ASN A 90 -11.71 4.51 32.60
CA ASN A 90 -11.26 5.13 31.36
C ASN A 90 -9.75 4.96 31.13
N ALA A 91 -8.93 5.13 32.17
CA ALA A 91 -7.49 4.91 32.09
C ALA A 91 -7.15 3.43 31.81
N ALA A 92 -7.84 2.50 32.47
CA ALA A 92 -7.66 1.06 32.24
C ALA A 92 -8.05 0.64 30.81
N LEU A 93 -9.14 1.20 30.27
CA LEU A 93 -9.57 0.98 28.88
C LEU A 93 -8.52 1.45 27.87
N VAL A 94 -7.95 2.64 28.08
CA VAL A 94 -6.87 3.16 27.22
C VAL A 94 -5.64 2.28 27.27
N GLN A 95 -5.27 1.78 28.46
CA GLN A 95 -4.13 0.88 28.62
C GLN A 95 -4.34 -0.43 27.84
N ARG A 96 -5.45 -1.12 28.07
CA ARG A 96 -5.80 -2.38 27.37
C ARG A 96 -5.85 -2.20 25.86
N PHE A 97 -6.46 -1.11 25.40
CA PHE A 97 -6.52 -0.79 23.98
C PHE A 97 -5.12 -0.57 23.39
N THR A 98 -4.24 0.14 24.11
CA THR A 98 -2.87 0.40 23.66
C THR A 98 -2.05 -0.89 23.58
N GLU A 99 -2.19 -1.78 24.56
CA GLU A 99 -1.57 -3.11 24.56
C GLU A 99 -2.07 -3.95 23.37
N ASN A 100 -3.39 -3.99 23.13
CA ASN A 100 -4.00 -4.69 21.99
C ASN A 100 -3.61 -4.09 20.62
N CYS A 101 -3.46 -2.77 20.52
CA CYS A 101 -2.94 -2.13 19.31
C CYS A 101 -1.47 -2.47 19.04
N ASN A 102 -0.67 -2.67 20.08
CA ASN A 102 0.72 -3.06 19.94
C ASN A 102 0.88 -4.53 19.52
N THR A 103 0.01 -5.44 19.99
CA THR A 103 0.00 -6.85 19.56
C THR A 103 -0.55 -7.03 18.15
N THR A 104 -1.52 -6.22 17.70
CA THR A 104 -2.05 -6.23 16.31
C THR A 104 -1.12 -5.60 15.26
N LYS A 105 0.04 -5.06 15.65
CA LYS A 105 1.14 -4.76 14.71
C LYS A 105 1.78 -6.03 14.14
N ILE A 106 1.44 -7.21 14.68
CA ILE A 106 1.82 -8.51 14.15
C ILE A 106 0.92 -8.82 12.93
N ARG A 107 1.56 -9.35 11.87
CA ARG A 107 0.97 -9.84 10.60
C ARG A 107 -0.54 -10.05 10.68
N ARG A 108 -1.31 -9.35 9.84
CA ARG A 108 -2.77 -9.50 9.87
C ARG A 108 -3.13 -10.96 9.65
N ALA A 109 -3.99 -11.48 10.52
CA ALA A 109 -4.26 -12.91 10.57
C ALA A 109 -5.05 -13.43 9.36
N THR A 110 -5.73 -12.56 8.59
CA THR A 110 -6.65 -13.01 7.54
C THR A 110 -6.24 -12.56 6.13
N PRO A 111 -6.35 -13.43 5.11
CA PRO A 111 -6.10 -13.07 3.71
C PRO A 111 -6.96 -11.88 3.23
N LYS A 112 -8.21 -11.79 3.69
CA LYS A 112 -9.09 -10.66 3.38
C LYS A 112 -8.54 -9.33 3.88
N ALA A 113 -7.95 -9.31 5.09
CA ALA A 113 -7.35 -8.10 5.63
C ALA A 113 -6.11 -7.67 4.82
N HIS A 114 -5.30 -8.62 4.34
CA HIS A 114 -4.18 -8.32 3.42
C HIS A 114 -4.66 -7.71 2.10
N VAL A 115 -5.71 -8.29 1.48
CA VAL A 115 -6.30 -7.72 0.26
C VAL A 115 -6.82 -6.31 0.51
N GLN A 116 -7.51 -6.08 1.63
CA GLN A 116 -8.02 -4.76 1.98
C GLN A 116 -6.91 -3.73 2.15
N ASP A 117 -5.78 -4.12 2.75
CA ASP A 117 -4.62 -3.24 2.90
C ASP A 117 -4.00 -2.87 1.56
N VAL A 118 -3.87 -3.83 0.64
CA VAL A 118 -3.38 -3.53 -0.70
C VAL A 118 -4.35 -2.61 -1.43
N VAL A 119 -5.65 -2.88 -1.42
CA VAL A 119 -6.66 -2.03 -2.06
C VAL A 119 -6.64 -0.60 -1.52
N ASN A 120 -6.54 -0.44 -0.20
CA ASN A 120 -6.45 0.87 0.44
C ASN A 120 -5.16 1.60 0.04
N THR A 121 -4.04 0.89 0.00
CA THR A 121 -2.73 1.45 -0.37
C THR A 121 -2.72 1.88 -1.84
N VAL A 122 -3.20 1.02 -2.74
CA VAL A 122 -3.35 1.32 -4.17
C VAL A 122 -4.20 2.58 -4.36
N ARG A 123 -5.37 2.66 -3.72
CA ARG A 123 -6.24 3.84 -3.81
C ARG A 123 -5.53 5.12 -3.35
N ASN A 124 -4.75 5.05 -2.27
CA ASN A 124 -3.98 6.21 -1.79
C ASN A 124 -2.89 6.61 -2.80
N MET A 125 -2.15 5.65 -3.36
CA MET A 125 -1.13 5.92 -4.39
C MET A 125 -1.76 6.53 -5.65
N GLN A 126 -2.89 5.99 -6.12
CA GLN A 126 -3.64 6.53 -7.26
C GLN A 126 -4.06 7.99 -7.01
N MET A 127 -4.58 8.28 -5.81
CA MET A 127 -4.98 9.62 -5.42
C MET A 127 -3.80 10.59 -5.40
N LEU A 128 -2.66 10.19 -4.81
CA LEU A 128 -1.46 11.02 -4.77
C LEU A 128 -0.92 11.31 -6.18
N MET A 129 -0.83 10.29 -7.03
CA MET A 129 -0.33 10.44 -8.40
C MET A 129 -1.28 11.29 -9.26
N THR A 130 -2.59 11.05 -9.19
CA THR A 130 -3.60 11.85 -9.90
C THR A 130 -3.55 13.31 -9.45
N THR A 131 -3.38 13.53 -8.15
CA THR A 131 -3.26 14.86 -7.58
C THR A 131 -2.00 15.58 -8.07
N LEU A 132 -0.89 14.86 -8.19
CA LEU A 132 0.37 15.41 -8.70
C LEU A 132 0.27 15.78 -10.19
N SER A 133 -0.35 14.93 -11.01
CA SER A 133 -0.65 15.22 -12.41
C SER A 133 -1.51 16.49 -12.53
N ASN A 134 -2.60 16.58 -11.76
CA ASN A 134 -3.51 17.73 -11.84
C ASN A 134 -2.89 19.07 -11.38
N ARG A 135 -1.92 19.05 -10.47
CA ARG A 135 -1.34 20.30 -9.90
C ARG A 135 -0.06 20.75 -10.58
N VAL A 136 0.79 19.81 -10.96
CA VAL A 136 2.15 20.08 -11.47
C VAL A 136 2.31 19.62 -12.92
N GLY A 137 1.34 18.87 -13.46
CA GLY A 137 1.44 18.28 -14.80
C GLY A 137 2.40 17.10 -14.86
N ILE A 138 2.70 16.47 -13.72
CA ILE A 138 3.60 15.31 -13.67
C ILE A 138 2.81 14.04 -13.97
N GLU A 139 3.20 13.38 -15.05
CA GLU A 139 2.65 12.10 -15.49
C GLU A 139 3.53 10.94 -15.01
N GLY A 140 2.90 9.85 -14.60
CA GLY A 140 3.60 8.68 -14.09
C GLY A 140 2.76 7.41 -14.09
N THR A 141 3.46 6.29 -13.95
CA THR A 141 2.86 4.96 -13.84
C THR A 141 3.48 4.23 -12.66
N PHE A 142 2.71 3.34 -12.04
CA PHE A 142 3.24 2.37 -11.10
C PHE A 142 2.60 1.02 -11.29
N VAL A 143 3.30 -0.01 -10.82
CA VAL A 143 2.82 -1.39 -10.79
C VAL A 143 3.11 -1.98 -9.43
N ILE A 144 2.13 -2.69 -8.87
CA ILE A 144 2.27 -3.45 -7.64
C ILE A 144 2.15 -4.93 -7.98
N VAL A 145 3.20 -5.67 -7.64
CA VAL A 145 3.29 -7.12 -7.79
C VAL A 145 3.52 -7.76 -6.43
N ARG A 146 3.15 -9.03 -6.30
CA ARG A 146 3.50 -9.84 -5.13
C ARG A 146 4.94 -10.33 -5.23
N ASN A 147 5.57 -10.53 -4.09
CA ASN A 147 6.91 -11.09 -3.97
C ASN A 147 6.91 -12.52 -3.39
N ASN A 148 5.74 -13.10 -3.17
CA ASN A 148 5.58 -14.45 -2.68
C ASN A 148 4.42 -15.14 -3.40
N THR A 149 4.41 -16.48 -3.36
CA THR A 149 3.36 -17.30 -3.96
C THR A 149 2.18 -17.52 -3.02
N ASP A 150 2.38 -17.33 -1.71
CA ASP A 150 1.39 -17.62 -0.67
C ASP A 150 0.21 -16.65 -0.70
N PHE A 151 0.44 -15.42 -1.14
CA PHE A 151 -0.59 -14.42 -1.30
C PHE A 151 -1.06 -14.38 -2.75
N ASN A 152 -2.34 -14.68 -2.99
CA ASN A 152 -2.93 -14.57 -4.32
C ASN A 152 -3.52 -13.17 -4.52
N MET A 153 -2.89 -12.41 -5.41
CA MET A 153 -3.32 -11.07 -5.79
C MET A 153 -3.06 -10.87 -7.27
N LEU A 154 -4.00 -10.23 -7.97
CA LEU A 154 -3.77 -9.77 -9.33
C LEU A 154 -2.87 -8.54 -9.31
N LEU A 155 -1.87 -8.52 -10.19
CA LEU A 155 -1.03 -7.36 -10.44
C LEU A 155 -1.88 -6.09 -10.66
N GLN A 156 -1.44 -4.97 -10.09
CA GLN A 156 -2.17 -3.71 -10.15
C GLN A 156 -1.35 -2.68 -10.91
N TRP A 157 -1.78 -2.36 -12.13
CA TRP A 157 -1.24 -1.23 -12.89
C TRP A 157 -2.06 0.04 -12.61
N HIS A 158 -1.38 1.18 -12.57
CA HIS A 158 -2.03 2.47 -12.61
C HIS A 158 -1.24 3.46 -13.46
N PHE A 159 -1.96 4.14 -14.34
CA PHE A 159 -1.46 5.21 -15.19
C PHE A 159 -2.27 6.48 -14.89
N THR A 160 -1.58 7.61 -14.76
CA THR A 160 -2.23 8.91 -14.44
C THR A 160 -2.96 9.55 -15.62
N SER A 161 -2.72 9.11 -16.85
CA SER A 161 -3.37 9.62 -18.06
C SER A 161 -3.36 8.59 -19.21
N LYS A 162 -3.25 9.06 -20.47
CA LYS A 162 -3.13 8.25 -21.68
C LYS A 162 -1.76 7.57 -21.84
N LEU A 163 -0.88 7.66 -20.85
CA LEU A 163 0.41 6.97 -20.80
C LEU A 163 0.29 5.49 -21.18
N GLU A 164 -0.75 4.81 -20.70
CA GLU A 164 -1.03 3.41 -21.06
C GLU A 164 -1.11 3.20 -22.58
N ARG A 165 -1.81 4.09 -23.30
CA ARG A 165 -1.96 4.03 -24.75
C ARG A 165 -0.69 4.44 -25.49
N TYR A 166 0.17 5.21 -24.84
CA TYR A 166 1.45 5.63 -25.40
C TYR A 166 2.51 4.53 -25.29
N MET A 167 2.49 3.68 -24.26
CA MET A 167 3.52 2.64 -24.06
C MET A 167 3.72 1.73 -25.31
N PRO A 168 2.67 1.22 -25.97
CA PRO A 168 2.83 0.45 -27.22
C PRO A 168 3.43 1.24 -28.37
N LEU A 169 3.18 2.56 -28.43
CA LEU A 169 3.76 3.45 -29.45
C LEU A 169 5.24 3.69 -29.19
N ALA A 170 5.60 3.93 -27.92
CA ALA A 170 6.96 4.24 -27.49
C ALA A 170 7.92 3.04 -27.63
N VAL A 171 7.46 1.87 -27.19
CA VAL A 171 8.29 0.64 -27.13
C VAL A 171 8.23 -0.15 -28.44
N ARG A 172 7.49 0.34 -29.45
CA ARG A 172 7.32 -0.25 -30.80
C ARG A 172 6.96 -1.74 -30.76
N ARG A 173 5.67 -2.05 -30.91
CA ARG A 173 5.08 -3.41 -31.09
C ARG A 173 5.37 -4.47 -30.02
N CYS A 174 6.23 -4.22 -29.04
CA CYS A 174 6.61 -5.20 -28.02
C CYS A 174 6.12 -4.87 -26.60
N TRP A 175 5.27 -3.85 -26.42
CA TRP A 175 4.66 -3.59 -25.11
C TRP A 175 3.34 -4.33 -24.98
N ASP A 176 3.38 -5.41 -24.21
CA ASP A 176 2.19 -6.01 -23.62
C ASP A 176 2.24 -5.76 -22.11
N THR A 177 1.27 -4.99 -21.60
CA THR A 177 1.16 -4.62 -20.18
C THR A 177 1.00 -5.86 -19.28
N GLY A 178 0.34 -6.91 -19.78
CA GLY A 178 0.18 -8.18 -19.07
C GLY A 178 1.48 -8.97 -19.02
N GLU A 179 2.17 -9.10 -20.16
CA GLU A 179 3.48 -9.78 -20.23
C GLU A 179 4.53 -9.06 -19.37
N ALA A 180 4.64 -7.73 -19.50
CA ALA A 180 5.54 -6.91 -18.70
C ALA A 180 5.21 -7.03 -17.20
N GLY A 181 3.93 -7.00 -16.83
CA GLY A 181 3.49 -7.19 -15.45
C GLY A 181 3.84 -8.58 -14.90
N GLY A 182 3.65 -9.63 -15.70
CA GLY A 182 4.00 -11.00 -15.32
C GLY A 182 5.51 -11.21 -15.16
N MET A 183 6.33 -10.59 -16.02
CA MET A 183 7.79 -10.61 -15.86
C MET A 183 8.21 -9.90 -14.58
N LEU A 184 7.64 -8.73 -14.27
CA LEU A 184 7.92 -8.00 -13.03
C LEU A 184 7.51 -8.78 -11.79
N GLU A 185 6.38 -9.50 -11.84
CA GLU A 185 5.95 -10.38 -10.75
C GLU A 185 6.93 -11.55 -10.58
N ALA A 186 7.35 -12.18 -11.68
CA ALA A 186 8.34 -13.25 -11.63
C ALA A 186 9.67 -12.77 -11.03
N VAL A 187 10.11 -11.55 -11.36
CA VAL A 187 11.30 -10.92 -10.76
C VAL A 187 11.13 -10.76 -9.26
N ALA A 188 10.00 -10.22 -8.83
CA ALA A 188 9.73 -9.97 -7.42
C ALA A 188 9.65 -11.28 -6.61
N ILE A 189 9.03 -12.32 -7.16
CA ILE A 189 8.99 -13.67 -6.54
C ILE A 189 10.39 -14.29 -6.46
N ALA A 190 11.23 -14.07 -7.47
CA ALA A 190 12.63 -14.51 -7.47
C ALA A 190 13.55 -13.68 -6.54
N GLY A 191 13.00 -12.79 -5.71
CA GLY A 191 13.76 -11.96 -4.78
C GLY A 191 14.45 -10.76 -5.43
N CYS A 192 13.93 -10.28 -6.57
CA CYS A 192 14.49 -9.20 -7.38
C CYS A 192 15.90 -9.48 -7.93
N ASP A 193 16.30 -10.76 -8.05
CA ASP A 193 17.55 -11.14 -8.70
C ASP A 193 17.36 -11.21 -10.22
N THR A 194 17.87 -10.19 -10.91
CA THR A 194 17.81 -10.03 -12.37
C THR A 194 18.53 -11.15 -13.13
N ILE A 195 19.55 -11.79 -12.52
CA ILE A 195 20.35 -12.84 -13.16
C ILE A 195 19.55 -14.15 -13.24
N ASN A 196 18.68 -14.42 -12.27
CA ASN A 196 17.87 -15.63 -12.24
C ASN A 196 16.72 -15.63 -13.27
N LEU A 197 16.35 -14.46 -13.80
CA LEU A 197 15.36 -14.33 -14.87
C LEU A 197 15.90 -14.67 -16.26
N LEU A 198 17.21 -14.55 -16.42
CA LEU A 198 17.87 -14.88 -17.69
C LEU A 198 17.89 -16.40 -17.83
N ARG A 199 16.98 -16.93 -18.64
CA ARG A 199 16.75 -18.38 -18.77
C ARG A 199 17.92 -19.14 -19.37
N THR A 200 18.71 -18.48 -20.22
CA THR A 200 19.76 -19.14 -21.00
C THR A 200 21.15 -18.65 -20.62
N ALA A 201 22.14 -19.55 -20.67
CA ALA A 201 23.54 -19.19 -20.40
C ALA A 201 24.05 -18.03 -21.29
N PRO A 202 23.69 -17.93 -22.58
CA PRO A 202 24.06 -16.76 -23.40
C PRO A 202 23.48 -15.45 -22.90
N GLN A 203 22.22 -15.44 -22.43
CA GLN A 203 21.60 -14.24 -21.87
C GLN A 203 22.29 -13.80 -20.57
N LYS A 204 22.61 -14.74 -19.68
CA LYS A 204 23.38 -14.47 -18.46
C LYS A 204 24.76 -13.88 -18.78
N ALA A 205 25.47 -14.48 -19.74
CA ALA A 205 26.78 -13.99 -20.16
C ALA A 205 26.70 -12.60 -20.82
N ALA A 206 25.67 -12.33 -21.63
CA ALA A 206 25.48 -11.01 -22.24
C ALA A 206 25.19 -9.92 -21.20
N PHE A 207 24.35 -10.23 -20.20
CA PHE A 207 24.06 -9.32 -19.10
C PHE A 207 25.31 -9.01 -18.27
N ALA A 208 26.04 -10.04 -17.84
CA ALA A 208 27.28 -9.87 -17.07
C ALA A 208 28.35 -9.10 -17.87
N LYS A 209 28.50 -9.36 -19.17
CA LYS A 209 29.40 -8.58 -20.04
C LYS A 209 28.97 -7.11 -20.13
N GLY A 210 27.65 -6.85 -20.16
CA GLY A 210 27.09 -5.50 -20.11
C GLY A 210 27.47 -4.76 -18.84
N GLU A 211 27.27 -5.36 -17.67
CA GLU A 211 27.63 -4.74 -16.38
C GLU A 211 29.14 -4.47 -16.27
N ILE A 212 29.97 -5.42 -16.69
CA ILE A 212 31.43 -5.25 -16.73
C ILE A 212 31.80 -4.09 -17.66
N ARG A 213 31.22 -4.04 -18.86
CA ARG A 213 31.49 -2.98 -19.83
C ARG A 213 31.10 -1.61 -19.28
N ASP A 214 29.93 -1.50 -18.65
CA ASP A 214 29.42 -0.23 -18.14
C ASP A 214 30.26 0.25 -16.93
N SER A 215 30.70 -0.68 -16.07
CA SER A 215 31.63 -0.38 -14.97
C SER A 215 33.00 0.07 -15.48
N ILE A 216 33.57 -0.62 -16.48
CA ILE A 216 34.85 -0.27 -17.09
C ILE A 216 34.76 1.07 -17.81
N HIS A 217 33.67 1.31 -18.53
CA HIS A 217 33.41 2.58 -19.20
C HIS A 217 33.38 3.74 -18.19
N LYS A 218 32.67 3.57 -17.07
CA LYS A 218 32.64 4.58 -16.00
C LYS A 218 34.03 4.90 -15.46
N MET A 219 34.83 3.88 -15.16
CA MET A 219 36.22 4.06 -14.70
C MET A 219 37.11 4.72 -15.77
N LEU A 220 36.95 4.35 -17.04
CA LEU A 220 37.69 4.95 -18.16
C LEU A 220 37.35 6.44 -18.32
N VAL A 221 36.08 6.80 -18.28
CA VAL A 221 35.63 8.20 -18.37
C VAL A 221 36.21 9.02 -17.20
N GLU A 222 36.24 8.44 -15.99
CA GLU A 222 36.78 9.09 -14.80
C GLU A 222 38.30 9.31 -14.90
N ILE A 223 39.06 8.32 -15.37
CA ILE A 223 40.52 8.41 -15.53
C ILE A 223 40.91 9.34 -16.69
N THR A 224 40.20 9.26 -17.81
CA THR A 224 40.59 9.95 -19.06
C THR A 224 39.96 11.33 -19.21
N GLY A 225 38.91 11.64 -18.44
CA GLY A 225 38.10 12.85 -18.61
C GLY A 225 37.33 12.90 -19.92
N ASN A 226 37.35 11.83 -20.74
CA ASN A 226 36.69 11.77 -22.03
C ASN A 226 35.37 10.99 -21.92
N PRO A 227 34.20 11.65 -22.07
CA PRO A 227 32.90 10.99 -21.97
C PRO A 227 32.62 9.97 -23.10
N ASN A 228 33.40 10.03 -24.19
CA ASN A 228 33.23 9.17 -25.35
C ASN A 228 34.21 7.98 -25.38
N ALA A 229 34.86 7.64 -24.26
CA ALA A 229 35.80 6.51 -24.20
C ALA A 229 35.05 5.17 -24.37
N VAL A 230 35.36 4.38 -25.40
CA VAL A 230 34.65 3.11 -25.67
C VAL A 230 35.55 1.91 -25.39
N MET A 231 35.03 0.90 -24.69
CA MET A 231 35.69 -0.39 -24.49
C MET A 231 35.53 -1.27 -25.74
N ILE A 232 36.64 -1.79 -26.28
CA ILE A 232 36.66 -2.70 -27.44
C ILE A 232 37.18 -4.07 -26.99
N TYR A 233 36.45 -5.14 -27.33
CA TYR A 233 36.93 -6.51 -27.11
C TYR A 233 37.90 -6.91 -28.22
N VAL A 234 39.09 -7.35 -27.85
CA VAL A 234 40.09 -7.89 -28.77
C VAL A 234 40.04 -9.42 -28.69
N TYR A 235 39.77 -10.08 -29.81
CA TYR A 235 39.90 -11.53 -29.92
C TYR A 235 41.37 -11.86 -30.17
N LYS A 236 41.95 -12.74 -29.35
CA LYS A 236 43.27 -13.32 -29.65
C LYS A 236 43.05 -14.49 -30.61
N GLU A 237 43.73 -14.43 -31.75
CA GLU A 237 43.91 -15.55 -32.69
C GLU A 237 44.67 -16.71 -32.05
#